data_AF-A0A838NV20-F1
#
_entry.id   AF-A0A838NV20-F1
#
_cell.length_a   1.000
_cell.length_b   1.000
_cell.length_c   1.000
_cell.angle_alpha   90.00
_cell.angle_beta   90.00
_cell.angle_gamma   90.00
#
_symmetry.space_group_name_H-M   'P 1'
#
loop_
_entity.id
_entity.type
_entity.pdbx_description
1 polymer ?
#
loop_
_entity_poly.entity_id
_entity_poly.type
_entity_poly.pdbx_seq_one_letter_code
_entity_poly.pdbx_strand_id
1 'polypeptide(L)'
;MSPDEIRERWIARREEFQRFHVQVDGAALVDELLEDLKQLAAATGAIALTLRQASERTGYTTDSLSRLIRQGKLTNVGRRGAPRVLVSELPKRPASKLADRSTAPYDGATDARLLRIRR
;
A
#
# COMPACT_ATOMS: atom_id res chain seq x y z
N MET A 1 8.39 11.82 12.27
CA MET A 1 7.11 12.37 12.74
C MET A 1 6.11 11.23 12.80
N SER A 2 5.62 10.92 13.99
CA SER A 2 4.60 9.91 14.26
C SER A 2 3.20 10.46 13.93
N PRO A 3 2.22 9.61 13.57
CA PRO A 3 0.82 10.04 13.44
C PRO A 3 0.29 10.74 14.70
N ASP A 4 0.72 10.31 15.88
CA ASP A 4 0.25 10.86 17.15
C ASP A 4 0.86 12.26 17.41
N GLU A 5 2.14 12.46 17.09
CA GLU A 5 2.80 13.77 17.19
C GLU A 5 2.12 14.81 16.28
N ILE A 6 1.74 14.42 15.06
CA ILE A 6 0.99 15.31 14.15
C ILE A 6 -0.38 15.64 14.75
N ARG A 7 -1.09 14.64 15.26
CA ARG A 7 -2.41 14.85 15.87
C ARG A 7 -2.32 15.85 17.02
N GLU A 8 -1.39 15.66 17.95
CA GLU A 8 -1.19 16.55 19.10
C GLU A 8 -0.86 17.97 18.67
N ARG A 9 0.03 18.15 17.68
CA ARG A 9 0.37 19.47 17.12
C ARG A 9 -0.86 20.19 16.56
N TRP A 10 -1.69 19.49 15.76
CA TRP A 10 -2.87 20.10 15.14
C TRP A 10 -3.99 20.38 16.14
N ILE A 11 -4.11 19.58 17.21
CA ILE A 11 -5.01 19.87 18.33
C ILE A 11 -4.57 21.16 19.04
N ALA A 12 -3.29 21.26 19.43
CA ALA A 12 -2.76 22.45 20.10
C ALA A 12 -2.95 23.72 19.25
N ARG A 13 -2.67 23.63 17.94
CA ARG A 13 -2.84 24.75 17.01
C ARG A 13 -4.30 25.20 16.88
N ARG A 14 -5.24 24.24 16.84
CA ARG A 14 -6.69 24.54 16.84
C ARG A 14 -7.09 25.26 18.13
N GLU A 15 -6.62 24.80 19.28
CA GLU A 15 -6.94 25.41 20.58
C GLU A 15 -6.41 26.84 20.67
N GLU A 16 -5.18 27.10 20.20
CA GLU A 16 -4.62 28.45 20.12
C GLU A 16 -5.45 29.36 19.19
N PHE A 17 -5.79 28.88 17.99
CA PHE A 17 -6.58 29.67 17.04
C PHE A 17 -7.96 29.99 17.57
N GLN A 18 -8.59 29.05 18.27
CA GLN A 18 -9.86 29.27 18.96
C GLN A 18 -9.73 30.28 20.08
N ARG A 19 -8.70 30.17 20.93
CA ARG A 19 -8.46 31.06 22.06
C ARG A 19 -8.27 32.52 21.64
N PHE A 20 -7.60 32.75 20.53
CA PHE A 20 -7.30 34.09 20.03
C PHE A 20 -8.24 34.56 18.92
N HIS A 21 -9.27 33.77 18.57
CA HIS A 21 -10.19 34.04 17.47
C HIS A 21 -9.47 34.42 16.16
N VAL A 22 -8.38 33.69 15.86
CA VAL A 22 -7.51 33.99 14.73
C VAL A 22 -8.29 33.80 13.43
N GLN A 23 -8.22 34.79 12.55
CA GLN A 23 -8.59 34.61 11.15
C GLN A 23 -7.36 34.20 10.37
N VAL A 24 -7.43 33.02 9.78
CA VAL A 24 -6.36 32.43 8.96
C VAL A 24 -6.85 32.29 7.53
N ASP A 25 -5.91 32.45 6.60
CA ASP A 25 -6.12 32.04 5.22
C ASP A 25 -6.27 30.51 5.16
N GLY A 26 -7.45 30.05 4.75
CA GLY A 26 -7.77 28.64 4.66
C GLY A 26 -6.89 27.89 3.66
N ALA A 27 -6.45 28.54 2.57
CA ALA A 27 -5.58 27.92 1.59
C ALA A 27 -4.19 27.64 2.20
N ALA A 28 -3.61 28.64 2.87
CA ALA A 28 -2.33 28.48 3.56
C ALA A 28 -2.37 27.41 4.66
N LEU A 29 -3.49 27.33 5.40
CA LEU A 29 -3.69 26.28 6.41
C LEU A 29 -3.74 24.88 5.79
N VAL A 30 -4.45 24.73 4.67
CA VAL A 30 -4.54 23.45 3.95
C VAL A 30 -3.18 23.05 3.38
N ASP A 31 -2.40 24.00 2.86
CA ASP A 31 -1.05 23.74 2.35
C ASP A 31 -0.12 23.23 3.46
N GLU A 32 -0.17 23.85 4.66
CA GLU A 32 0.60 23.39 5.82
C GLU A 32 0.21 21.96 6.23
N LEU A 33 -1.11 21.65 6.25
CA LEU A 33 -1.62 20.32 6.55
C LEU A 33 -1.16 19.28 5.52
N LEU A 34 -1.23 19.61 4.24
CA LEU A 34 -0.79 18.73 3.16
C LEU A 34 0.72 18.45 3.25
N GLU A 35 1.53 19.42 3.69
CA GLU A 35 2.97 19.23 3.89
C GLU A 35 3.28 18.31 5.07
N ASP A 36 2.62 18.48 6.21
CA ASP A 36 2.75 17.56 7.35
C ASP A 36 2.34 16.13 6.97
N LEU A 37 1.26 15.97 6.19
CA LEU A 37 0.83 14.66 5.69
C LEU A 37 1.85 14.02 4.72
N LYS A 38 2.50 14.81 3.86
CA LYS A 38 3.58 14.32 3.01
C LYS A 38 4.77 13.85 3.84
N GLN A 39 5.15 14.59 4.88
CA GLN A 39 6.24 14.20 5.77
C GLN A 39 5.93 12.91 6.52
N LEU A 40 4.67 12.76 7.00
CA LEU A 40 4.21 11.51 7.59
C LEU A 40 4.25 10.35 6.59
N ALA A 41 3.79 10.58 5.37
CA ALA A 41 3.81 9.59 4.31
C ALA A 41 5.24 9.18 3.92
N ALA A 42 6.18 10.13 3.88
CA ALA A 42 7.59 9.86 3.66
C ALA A 42 8.21 9.05 4.81
N ALA A 43 7.93 9.43 6.06
CA ALA A 43 8.39 8.70 7.24
C ALA A 43 7.85 7.26 7.27
N THR A 44 6.61 7.05 6.84
CA THR A 44 5.96 5.72 6.80
C THR A 44 6.36 4.92 5.55
N GLY A 45 6.62 5.60 4.43
CA GLY A 45 7.03 5.02 3.15
C GLY A 45 8.50 4.56 3.15
N ALA A 46 9.35 5.18 3.97
CA ALA A 46 10.74 4.77 4.21
C ALA A 46 10.88 3.47 5.02
N ILE A 47 9.77 2.89 5.50
CA ILE A 47 9.79 1.63 6.23
C ILE A 47 10.08 0.49 5.26
N ALA A 48 11.30 -0.05 5.32
CA ALA A 48 11.69 -1.23 4.57
C ALA A 48 11.07 -2.49 5.21
N LEU A 49 10.06 -3.05 4.54
CA LEU A 49 9.42 -4.30 4.94
C LEU A 49 10.17 -5.51 4.41
N THR A 50 10.15 -6.59 5.18
CA THR A 50 10.52 -7.92 4.67
C THR A 50 9.49 -8.38 3.65
N LEU A 51 9.87 -9.32 2.76
CA LEU A 51 8.93 -9.88 1.78
C LEU A 51 7.69 -10.50 2.42
N ARG A 52 7.83 -11.08 3.61
CA ARG A 52 6.71 -11.64 4.37
C ARG A 52 5.72 -10.56 4.80
N GLN A 53 6.21 -9.48 5.39
CA GLN A 53 5.38 -8.34 5.79
C GLN A 53 4.74 -7.64 4.58
N ALA A 54 5.48 -7.51 3.48
CA ALA A 54 4.96 -7.00 2.22
C ALA A 54 3.86 -7.91 1.63
N SER A 55 4.00 -9.23 1.76
CA SER A 55 3.02 -10.21 1.33
C SER A 55 1.71 -10.09 2.11
N GLU A 56 1.80 -9.99 3.44
CA GLU A 56 0.66 -9.77 4.32
C GLU A 56 -0.09 -8.47 3.99
N ARG A 57 0.64 -7.41 3.63
CA ARG A 57 0.06 -6.09 3.34
C ARG A 57 -0.56 -5.95 1.96
N THR A 58 -0.04 -6.65 0.95
CA THR A 58 -0.45 -6.49 -0.46
C THR A 58 -1.27 -7.65 -1.00
N GLY A 59 -1.25 -8.80 -0.30
CA GLY A 59 -1.85 -10.04 -0.75
C GLY A 59 -1.10 -10.72 -1.90
N TYR A 60 0.09 -10.22 -2.28
CA TYR A 60 1.00 -10.95 -3.16
C TYR A 60 1.78 -12.00 -2.38
N THR A 61 2.19 -13.09 -3.03
CA THR A 61 3.07 -14.08 -2.39
C THR A 61 4.51 -13.55 -2.33
N THR A 62 5.30 -14.05 -1.38
CA THR A 62 6.72 -13.74 -1.24
C THR A 62 7.53 -14.05 -2.51
N ASP A 63 7.18 -15.12 -3.22
CA ASP A 63 7.79 -15.50 -4.50
C ASP A 63 7.46 -14.50 -5.61
N SER A 64 6.20 -14.04 -5.68
CA SER A 64 5.78 -13.01 -6.64
C SER A 64 6.52 -11.69 -6.40
N LEU A 65 6.66 -11.28 -5.14
CA LEU A 65 7.45 -10.10 -4.77
C LEU A 65 8.94 -10.27 -5.10
N SER A 66 9.52 -11.45 -4.86
CA SER A 66 10.91 -11.77 -5.24
C SER A 66 11.12 -11.68 -6.74
N ARG A 67 10.14 -12.14 -7.52
CA ARG A 67 10.16 -12.03 -8.99
C ARG A 67 10.12 -10.57 -9.44
N LEU A 68 9.29 -9.73 -8.82
CA LEU A 68 9.24 -8.30 -9.15
C LEU A 68 10.56 -7.58 -8.85
N ILE A 69 11.26 -7.96 -7.78
CA ILE A 69 12.60 -7.46 -7.48
C ILE A 69 13.60 -7.88 -8.57
N ARG A 70 13.59 -9.16 -8.97
CA ARG A 70 14.48 -9.65 -10.04
C ARG A 70 14.20 -8.99 -11.40
N GLN A 71 12.96 -8.59 -11.64
CA GLN A 71 12.55 -7.86 -12.84
C GLN A 71 12.87 -6.36 -12.79
N GLY A 72 13.44 -5.85 -11.70
CA GLY A 72 13.73 -4.43 -11.51
C GLY A 72 12.49 -3.55 -11.29
N LYS A 73 11.34 -4.16 -11.02
CA LYS A 73 10.08 -3.43 -10.75
C LYS A 73 9.93 -3.00 -9.29
N LEU A 74 10.66 -3.64 -8.39
CA LEU A 74 10.76 -3.29 -6.98
C LEU A 74 12.23 -3.14 -6.62
N THR A 75 12.56 -2.09 -5.88
CA THR A 75 13.93 -1.85 -5.42
C THR A 75 14.20 -2.71 -4.20
N ASN A 76 15.24 -3.53 -4.26
CA ASN A 76 15.73 -4.22 -3.07
C ASN A 76 16.56 -3.24 -2.23
N VAL A 77 15.95 -2.70 -1.17
CA VAL A 77 16.63 -1.89 -0.15
C VAL A 77 17.28 -2.73 0.96
N GLY A 78 17.19 -4.05 0.87
CA GLY A 78 17.82 -5.00 1.80
C GLY A 78 19.20 -5.49 1.36
N ARG A 79 19.73 -6.48 2.08
CA ARG A 79 21.03 -7.13 1.77
C ARG A 79 20.82 -8.33 0.84
N ARG A 80 21.88 -8.79 0.18
CA ARG A 80 21.86 -10.03 -0.63
C ARG A 80 21.48 -11.22 0.27
N GLY A 81 20.38 -11.90 -0.05
CA GLY A 81 19.82 -12.99 0.76
C GLY A 81 18.77 -12.58 1.80
N ALA A 82 18.63 -11.27 2.06
CA ALA A 82 17.59 -10.71 2.95
C ALA A 82 16.91 -9.50 2.28
N PRO A 83 16.15 -9.73 1.20
CA PRO A 83 15.53 -8.66 0.44
C PRO A 83 14.49 -7.91 1.26
N ARG A 84 14.50 -6.58 1.14
CA ARG A 84 13.50 -5.68 1.73
C ARG A 84 12.98 -4.72 0.68
N VAL A 85 11.74 -4.33 0.82
CA VAL A 85 11.03 -3.44 -0.11
C VAL A 85 10.38 -2.31 0.67
N LEU A 86 10.38 -1.11 0.09
CA LEU A 86 9.74 0.05 0.69
C LEU A 86 8.23 -0.06 0.56
N VAL A 87 7.49 0.36 1.59
CA VAL A 87 6.02 0.40 1.56
C VAL A 87 5.51 1.26 0.39
N SER A 88 6.22 2.32 0.05
CA SER A 88 5.88 3.22 -1.05
C SER A 88 5.98 2.57 -2.44
N GLU A 89 6.84 1.58 -2.61
CA GLU A 89 7.03 0.88 -3.90
C GLU A 89 6.08 -0.31 -4.06
N LEU A 90 5.40 -0.72 -2.99
CA LEU A 90 4.55 -1.90 -3.03
C LEU A 90 3.42 -1.74 -4.05
N PRO A 91 3.22 -2.74 -4.94
CA PRO A 91 2.14 -2.70 -5.90
C PRO A 91 0.81 -2.73 -5.14
N LYS A 92 -0.03 -1.73 -5.36
CA LYS A 92 -1.44 -1.80 -4.97
C LYS A 92 -2.09 -2.87 -5.84
N ARG A 93 -2.51 -3.98 -5.23
CA ARG A 93 -3.19 -5.06 -5.95
C ARG A 93 -4.41 -4.44 -6.66
N PRO A 94 -4.51 -4.49 -7.99
CA PRO A 94 -5.75 -4.09 -8.65
C PRO A 94 -6.84 -5.01 -8.11
N ALA A 95 -7.95 -4.43 -7.63
CA ALA A 95 -9.09 -5.18 -7.12
C ALA A 95 -9.41 -6.28 -8.13
N SER A 96 -9.12 -7.53 -7.77
CA SER A 96 -9.10 -8.58 -8.76
C SER A 96 -10.54 -8.84 -9.18
N LYS A 97 -10.86 -8.62 -10.45
CA LYS A 97 -12.09 -9.11 -11.13
C LYS A 97 -12.19 -10.65 -11.15
N LEU A 98 -11.44 -11.36 -10.31
CA LEU A 98 -11.44 -12.81 -10.17
C LEU A 98 -12.50 -13.31 -9.18
N ALA A 99 -13.05 -12.45 -8.32
CA ALA A 99 -14.15 -12.83 -7.44
C ALA A 99 -15.52 -12.95 -8.16
N ASP A 100 -15.61 -12.54 -9.43
CA ASP A 100 -16.86 -12.56 -10.20
C ASP A 100 -16.99 -13.78 -11.12
N ARG A 101 -16.03 -14.72 -11.11
CA ARG A 101 -16.03 -15.92 -11.97
C ARG A 101 -16.46 -17.21 -11.29
N SER A 102 -16.87 -17.19 -10.03
CA SER A 102 -17.23 -18.42 -9.30
C SER A 102 -18.74 -18.69 -9.20
N THR A 103 -19.58 -18.08 -10.03
CA THR A 103 -21.02 -18.37 -10.09
C THR A 103 -21.45 -19.19 -11.31
N ALA A 104 -20.52 -19.57 -12.20
CA ALA A 104 -20.82 -20.57 -13.20
C ALA A 104 -20.80 -21.96 -12.54
N PRO A 105 -21.92 -22.70 -12.48
CA PRO A 105 -21.92 -24.06 -11.94
C PRO A 105 -20.96 -24.91 -12.76
N TYR A 106 -20.12 -25.68 -12.06
CA TYR A 106 -19.17 -26.59 -12.67
C TYR A 106 -19.89 -27.58 -13.59
N ASP A 107 -19.68 -27.47 -14.91
CA ASP A 107 -20.20 -28.40 -15.91
C ASP A 107 -19.16 -29.48 -16.23
N GLY A 108 -19.25 -30.60 -15.50
CA GLY A 108 -18.37 -31.75 -15.68
C GLY A 108 -18.49 -32.42 -17.06
N ALA A 109 -19.60 -32.22 -17.79
CA ALA A 109 -19.77 -32.81 -19.12
C ALA A 109 -18.87 -32.14 -20.17
N THR A 110 -18.68 -30.82 -20.06
CA THR A 110 -17.78 -30.06 -20.93
C THR A 110 -16.32 -30.39 -20.65
N ASP A 111 -15.93 -30.53 -19.37
CA ASP A 111 -14.56 -30.86 -18.96
C ASP A 111 -14.13 -32.27 -19.43
N ALA A 112 -15.01 -33.25 -19.29
CA ALA A 112 -14.75 -34.63 -19.75
C ALA A 112 -14.56 -34.73 -21.28
N ARG A 113 -15.24 -33.90 -22.07
CA ARG A 113 -15.07 -33.86 -23.54
C ARG A 113 -13.73 -33.25 -23.94
N LEU A 114 -13.23 -32.26 -23.20
CA LEU A 114 -11.95 -31.59 -23.49
C LEU A 114 -10.76 -32.53 -23.29
N LEU A 115 -10.82 -33.44 -22.31
CA LEU A 115 -9.77 -34.44 -22.07
C LEU A 115 -9.67 -35.50 -23.17
N ARG A 116 -10.75 -35.71 -23.95
CA ARG A 116 -10.82 -36.74 -24.99
C ARG A 116 -10.31 -36.27 -26.35
N ILE A 117 -10.19 -34.96 -26.58
CA ILE A 117 -9.73 -34.36 -27.85
C ILE A 117 -8.18 -34.20 -27.89
N ARG A 118 -7.48 -34.39 -26.77
CA ARG A 118 -6.01 -34.30 -26.68
C ARG A 118 -5.28 -35.65 -26.79
N ARG A 119 -5.71 -36.54 -27.68
CA ARG A 119 -4.93 -37.72 -28.08
C ARG A 119 -4.55 -37.65 -29.53
#